data_AF-E5R2L1-F1
#
_entry.id   AF-E5R2L1-F1
#
_cell.length_a   1.000
_cell.length_b   1.000
_cell.length_c   1.000
_cell.angle_alpha   90.00
_cell.angle_beta   90.00
_cell.angle_gamma   90.00
#
_symmetry.space_group_name_H-M   'P 1'
#
loop_
_entity.id
_entity.type
_entity.pdbx_description
1 polymer ?
#
loop_
_entity_poly.entity_id
_entity_poly.type
_entity_poly.pdbx_seq_one_letter_code
_entity_poly.pdbx_strand_id
1 'polypeptide(L)'
;MSSDKMVDDSNWLQPVLGSYQAEAVAQSLVRAQEINLRRVEEKEKKPSSWTIRAVIRPKEPLHAIIVHHTITSMCKGEIACWTYISQGMERVGQKEIVFTVLRNTESERKKDFPNDPLRWIEIVYSMAKGGCRVGEFEHTDFQVSDFLGRSDVSWIVYCPACPIPNVDDFLLPRDYLQAIPLLVAEAEVAEKYGLMRTLGHLGASERWFPWPPWFDRYRKPCITAAQMQGSIKEEMQFQHVKGLSCVKKGPNIILRVPKMSEPLLVEALLRHSPDQAFPLNTVHHINSDSGLLWDNRDPQPRGYSAGNANECMNLNYFAFCPVMLADETWHKIRNCIQNMRPCHISLAELQFLLRLEKPSVPELTSLFQSLLNDSHRLTVKTPGAMAKQKLIYIDVIWLNTRKGDKKKTFPTGHPRLGMYFVITAVLRVEEKRRMKVINGNVI
;
A
#
# COMPACT_ATOMS: atom_id res chain seq x y z
N MET A 1 14.76 -43.56 -37.21
CA MET A 1 16.06 -43.51 -36.51
C MET A 1 16.54 -42.06 -36.59
N SER A 2 16.01 -41.19 -35.74
CA SER A 2 16.49 -40.83 -34.39
C SER A 2 17.83 -40.08 -34.39
N SER A 3 17.78 -38.77 -34.12
CA SER A 3 18.47 -38.17 -32.96
C SER A 3 17.99 -36.72 -32.78
N ASP A 4 16.94 -36.57 -31.96
CA ASP A 4 16.61 -35.32 -31.30
C ASP A 4 17.66 -35.03 -30.22
N LYS A 5 18.22 -33.82 -30.23
CA LYS A 5 19.00 -33.29 -29.10
C LYS A 5 18.04 -32.57 -28.17
N MET A 6 17.68 -33.23 -27.07
CA MET A 6 17.10 -32.59 -25.89
C MET A 6 18.11 -31.57 -25.34
N VAL A 7 17.69 -30.32 -25.27
CA VAL A 7 18.33 -29.29 -24.46
C VAL A 7 17.91 -29.54 -23.02
N ASP A 8 18.92 -29.67 -22.16
CA ASP A 8 18.82 -29.90 -20.73
C ASP A 8 18.56 -28.55 -20.02
N ASP A 9 17.30 -28.26 -19.73
CA ASP A 9 16.84 -27.07 -18.97
C ASP A 9 16.83 -27.33 -17.45
N SER A 10 17.79 -28.09 -16.94
CA SER A 10 17.87 -28.46 -15.52
C SER A 10 18.88 -27.62 -14.73
N ASN A 11 18.87 -26.28 -14.78
CA ASN A 11 19.71 -25.55 -13.83
C ASN A 11 19.37 -24.09 -13.48
N TRP A 12 18.09 -23.73 -13.32
CA TRP A 12 17.75 -22.51 -12.58
C TRP A 12 16.49 -22.73 -11.76
N LEU A 13 16.70 -22.98 -10.46
CA LEU A 13 15.83 -22.66 -9.31
C LEU A 13 16.09 -23.69 -8.21
N GLN A 14 16.51 -23.21 -7.03
CA GLN A 14 16.12 -23.68 -5.69
C GLN A 14 16.84 -22.83 -4.62
N PRO A 15 16.29 -22.63 -3.41
CA PRO A 15 14.97 -22.03 -3.14
C PRO A 15 15.01 -21.12 -1.88
N VAL A 16 13.96 -20.35 -1.59
CA VAL A 16 13.63 -20.03 -0.17
C VAL A 16 12.17 -20.33 0.11
N LEU A 17 11.78 -21.58 -0.16
CA LEU A 17 10.72 -22.28 0.55
C LEU A 17 11.25 -23.72 0.72
N GLY A 18 11.41 -24.16 1.95
CA GLY A 18 11.92 -25.50 2.27
C GLY A 18 10.96 -26.59 1.78
N SER A 19 11.49 -27.77 1.44
CA SER A 19 10.72 -28.93 0.95
C SER A 19 9.55 -29.35 1.87
N TYR A 20 9.66 -29.12 3.18
CA TYR A 20 8.56 -29.34 4.15
C TYR A 20 7.37 -28.37 3.98
N GLN A 21 7.56 -27.22 3.33
CA GLN A 21 6.55 -26.16 3.18
C GLN A 21 5.68 -26.35 1.93
N ALA A 22 6.24 -26.87 0.83
CA ALA A 22 5.48 -27.22 -0.37
C ALA A 22 4.48 -28.37 -0.09
N GLU A 23 4.88 -29.33 0.73
CA GLU A 23 4.02 -30.45 1.11
C GLU A 23 2.90 -30.03 2.06
N ALA A 24 3.15 -29.11 3.00
CA ALA A 24 2.11 -28.53 3.86
C ALA A 24 1.08 -27.70 3.07
N VAL A 25 1.53 -26.95 2.06
CA VAL A 25 0.68 -26.22 1.12
C VAL A 25 -0.13 -27.20 0.25
N ALA A 26 0.49 -28.22 -0.32
CA ALA A 26 -0.18 -29.25 -1.11
C ALA A 26 -1.21 -30.05 -0.29
N GLN A 27 -0.87 -30.45 0.94
CA GLN A 27 -1.80 -31.16 1.83
C GLN A 27 -2.98 -30.27 2.28
N SER A 28 -2.75 -28.96 2.45
CA SER A 28 -3.84 -28.00 2.71
C SER A 28 -4.75 -27.84 1.49
N LEU A 29 -4.18 -27.73 0.28
CA LEU A 29 -4.94 -27.67 -0.98
C LEU A 29 -5.82 -28.91 -1.22
N VAL A 30 -5.33 -30.11 -0.87
CA VAL A 30 -6.08 -31.37 -0.99
C VAL A 30 -7.20 -31.49 0.04
N ARG A 31 -6.98 -31.08 1.30
CA ARG A 31 -8.00 -31.15 2.37
C ARG A 31 -9.10 -30.10 2.25
N ALA A 32 -8.81 -28.97 1.61
CA ALA A 32 -9.75 -27.86 1.43
C ALA A 32 -10.90 -28.14 0.45
N GLN A 33 -11.10 -29.38 0.00
CA GLN A 33 -12.29 -29.83 -0.70
C GLN A 33 -13.41 -30.29 0.26
N GLU A 34 -13.14 -30.49 1.55
CA GLU A 34 -14.09 -31.00 2.56
C GLU A 34 -14.50 -29.94 3.60
N ILE A 35 -14.79 -28.71 3.17
CA ILE A 35 -15.20 -27.63 4.09
C ILE A 35 -16.63 -27.89 4.60
N ASN A 36 -16.77 -28.05 5.91
CA ASN A 36 -18.06 -28.22 6.56
C ASN A 36 -18.73 -26.86 6.83
N LEU A 37 -19.79 -26.55 6.10
CA LEU A 37 -20.60 -25.35 6.30
C LEU A 37 -21.66 -25.59 7.38
N ARG A 38 -21.68 -24.75 8.43
CA ARG A 38 -22.75 -24.75 9.44
C ARG A 38 -23.43 -23.39 9.46
N ARG A 39 -24.76 -23.40 9.49
CA ARG A 39 -25.55 -22.18 9.71
C ARG A 39 -25.44 -21.80 11.19
N VAL A 40 -25.19 -20.52 11.47
CA VAL A 40 -25.29 -20.01 12.84
C VAL A 40 -26.78 -19.78 13.12
N GLU A 41 -27.36 -20.63 13.97
CA GLU A 41 -28.67 -20.38 14.58
C GLU A 41 -28.42 -19.84 15.99
N GLU A 42 -28.25 -18.52 16.11
CA GLU A 42 -28.27 -17.85 17.41
C GLU A 42 -29.63 -17.17 17.63
N LYS A 43 -30.23 -17.43 18.78
CA LYS A 43 -31.43 -16.75 19.28
C LYS A 43 -31.07 -15.29 19.63
N GLU A 44 -31.96 -14.37 19.23
CA GLU A 44 -32.07 -12.97 19.68
C GLU A 44 -31.08 -11.93 19.15
N LYS A 45 -31.18 -11.66 17.85
CA LYS A 45 -31.46 -10.35 17.19
C LYS A 45 -31.39 -10.62 15.70
N LYS A 46 -32.39 -10.23 14.89
CA LYS A 46 -32.30 -10.37 13.43
C LYS A 46 -31.01 -9.67 12.97
N PRO A 47 -29.95 -10.37 12.52
CA PRO A 47 -28.85 -9.69 11.89
C PRO A 47 -29.40 -9.09 10.59
N SER A 48 -29.07 -7.83 10.31
CA SER A 48 -29.43 -7.17 9.05
C SER A 48 -28.75 -7.87 7.85
N SER A 49 -27.67 -8.60 8.12
CA SER A 49 -26.82 -9.29 7.17
C SER A 49 -27.03 -10.81 7.19
N TRP A 50 -26.85 -11.44 6.02
CA TRP A 50 -26.87 -12.88 5.89
C TRP A 50 -25.47 -13.41 6.23
N THR A 51 -25.38 -14.34 7.18
CA THR A 51 -24.11 -14.80 7.76
C THR A 51 -24.01 -16.32 7.77
N ILE A 52 -22.84 -16.86 7.42
CA ILE A 52 -22.51 -18.29 7.50
C ILE A 52 -21.22 -18.49 8.27
N ARG A 53 -21.14 -19.59 9.04
CA ARG A 53 -19.89 -20.03 9.66
C ARG A 53 -19.34 -21.24 8.94
N ALA A 54 -18.18 -21.07 8.31
CA ALA A 54 -17.44 -22.14 7.64
C ALA A 54 -16.36 -22.68 8.58
N VAL A 55 -16.40 -23.98 8.88
CA VAL A 55 -15.34 -24.63 9.67
C VAL A 55 -14.20 -25.00 8.71
N ILE A 56 -13.03 -24.39 8.91
CA ILE A 56 -11.84 -24.60 8.07
C ILE A 56 -11.03 -25.77 8.65
N ARG A 57 -10.69 -25.72 9.95
CA ARG A 57 -10.03 -26.82 10.67
C ARG A 57 -10.82 -27.22 11.92
N PRO A 58 -11.57 -28.33 11.87
CA PRO A 58 -12.37 -28.80 13.01
C PRO A 58 -11.54 -29.09 14.27
N LYS A 59 -10.32 -29.63 14.10
CA LYS A 59 -9.44 -30.02 15.22
C LYS A 59 -8.66 -28.85 15.82
N GLU A 60 -8.49 -27.76 15.07
CA GLU A 60 -7.62 -26.64 15.41
C GLU A 60 -8.41 -25.32 15.50
N PRO A 61 -9.60 -25.40 16.08
CA PRO A 61 -10.79 -24.54 15.83
C PRO A 61 -10.53 -23.28 15.01
N LEU A 62 -10.21 -23.47 13.72
CA LEU A 62 -10.09 -22.41 12.73
C LEU A 62 -11.38 -22.39 11.92
N HIS A 63 -12.04 -21.25 11.88
CA HIS A 63 -13.24 -21.05 11.10
C HIS A 63 -13.25 -19.65 10.50
N ALA A 64 -14.17 -19.43 9.56
CA ALA A 64 -14.46 -18.11 9.05
C ALA A 64 -15.94 -17.80 9.15
N ILE A 65 -16.25 -16.54 9.45
CA ILE A 65 -17.58 -15.97 9.29
C ILE A 65 -17.64 -15.34 7.90
N ILE A 66 -18.66 -15.70 7.13
CA ILE A 66 -18.91 -15.21 5.78
C ILE A 66 -20.14 -14.34 5.84
N VAL A 67 -19.98 -13.06 5.53
CA VAL A 67 -21.04 -12.04 5.58
C VAL A 67 -21.36 -11.60 4.17
N HIS A 68 -22.63 -11.72 3.75
CA HIS A 68 -23.14 -11.05 2.55
C HIS A 68 -23.63 -9.65 2.93
N HIS A 69 -23.11 -8.64 2.24
CA HIS A 69 -23.45 -7.23 2.46
C HIS A 69 -23.35 -6.44 1.16
N THR A 70 -23.59 -5.13 1.23
CA THR A 70 -23.44 -4.20 0.10
C THR A 70 -22.51 -3.05 0.46
N ILE A 71 -21.76 -2.55 -0.52
CA ILE A 71 -20.93 -1.34 -0.39
C ILE A 71 -21.40 -0.33 -1.44
N THR A 72 -21.51 0.94 -1.07
CA THR A 72 -21.75 2.03 -2.03
C THR A 72 -20.42 2.45 -2.66
N SER A 73 -20.19 2.03 -3.90
CA SER A 73 -19.04 2.43 -4.72
C SER A 73 -19.36 3.69 -5.52
N MET A 74 -18.41 4.62 -5.56
CA MET A 74 -18.51 5.83 -6.40
C MET A 74 -18.37 5.54 -7.89
N CYS A 75 -17.84 4.37 -8.27
CA CYS A 75 -17.66 3.96 -9.66
C CYS A 75 -18.76 3.03 -10.16
N LYS A 76 -19.31 2.17 -9.30
CA LYS A 76 -20.22 1.08 -9.67
C LYS A 76 -21.60 1.16 -9.01
N GLY A 77 -21.86 2.21 -8.21
CA GLY A 77 -23.08 2.30 -7.41
C GLY A 77 -23.08 1.28 -6.27
N GLU A 78 -24.24 0.74 -5.93
CA GLU A 78 -24.33 -0.30 -4.91
C GLU A 78 -23.78 -1.64 -5.44
N ILE A 79 -22.73 -2.14 -4.79
CA ILE A 79 -22.12 -3.42 -5.12
C ILE A 79 -22.40 -4.44 -4.01
N ALA A 80 -22.71 -5.68 -4.38
CA ALA A 80 -22.85 -6.77 -3.43
C ALA A 80 -21.51 -7.45 -3.19
N CYS A 81 -21.21 -7.80 -1.94
CA CYS A 81 -19.94 -8.40 -1.55
C CYS A 81 -20.14 -9.60 -0.61
N TRP A 82 -19.12 -10.45 -0.55
CA TRP A 82 -18.91 -11.39 0.54
C TRP A 82 -17.64 -11.01 1.29
N THR A 83 -17.74 -10.89 2.62
CA THR A 83 -16.57 -10.72 3.49
C THR A 83 -16.35 -11.97 4.32
N TYR A 84 -15.14 -12.50 4.24
CA TYR A 84 -14.64 -13.63 5.01
C TYR A 84 -13.83 -13.08 6.17
N ILE A 85 -14.20 -13.45 7.38
CA ILE A 85 -13.57 -13.00 8.62
C ILE A 85 -13.05 -14.25 9.33
N SER A 86 -11.74 -14.45 9.38
CA SER A 86 -11.19 -15.60 10.11
C SER A 86 -11.41 -15.45 11.62
N GLN A 87 -11.45 -16.60 12.29
CA GLN A 87 -11.46 -16.71 13.74
C GLN A 87 -10.62 -17.91 14.16
N GLY A 88 -9.62 -17.67 15.00
CA GLY A 88 -8.70 -18.68 15.52
C GLY A 88 -7.23 -18.47 15.10
N MET A 89 -6.93 -17.48 14.25
CA MET A 89 -5.55 -17.17 13.82
C MET A 89 -4.68 -16.70 14.98
N GLU A 90 -5.26 -16.00 15.95
CA GLU A 90 -4.53 -15.48 17.12
C GLU A 90 -3.85 -16.59 17.94
N ARG A 91 -4.39 -17.82 17.90
CA ARG A 91 -3.83 -18.99 18.59
C ARG A 91 -2.44 -19.38 18.09
N VAL A 92 -2.11 -19.00 16.86
CA VAL A 92 -0.78 -19.20 16.25
C VAL A 92 -0.01 -17.88 16.14
N GLY A 93 -0.43 -16.85 16.88
CA GLY A 93 0.23 -15.55 16.94
C GLY A 93 0.08 -14.71 15.67
N GLN A 94 -0.92 -15.02 14.83
CA GLN A 94 -1.23 -14.31 13.60
C GLN A 94 -2.49 -13.44 13.79
N LYS A 95 -2.46 -12.19 13.33
CA LYS A 95 -3.68 -11.36 13.29
C LYS A 95 -4.74 -12.05 12.43
N GLU A 96 -6.01 -11.93 12.81
CA GLU A 96 -7.11 -12.42 11.98
C GLU A 96 -7.06 -11.78 10.59
N ILE A 97 -7.49 -12.53 9.57
CA ILE A 97 -7.51 -12.13 8.17
C ILE A 97 -8.94 -11.82 7.76
N VAL A 98 -9.13 -10.67 7.15
CA VAL A 98 -10.40 -10.25 6.55
C VAL A 98 -10.24 -10.09 5.05
N PHE A 99 -11.05 -10.81 4.28
CA PHE A 99 -11.00 -10.80 2.82
C PHE A 99 -12.39 -10.45 2.29
N THR A 100 -12.52 -9.44 1.43
CA THR A 100 -13.80 -9.13 0.77
C THR A 100 -13.72 -9.36 -0.74
N VAL A 101 -14.72 -10.06 -1.27
CA VAL A 101 -14.85 -10.37 -2.71
C VAL A 101 -16.13 -9.73 -3.25
N LEU A 102 -16.04 -9.05 -4.39
CA LEU A 102 -17.20 -8.59 -5.14
C LEU A 102 -18.04 -9.79 -5.64
N ARG A 103 -19.35 -9.74 -5.43
CA ARG A 103 -20.31 -10.71 -5.98
C ARG A 103 -20.81 -10.25 -7.34
N ASN A 104 -20.83 -11.15 -8.32
CA ASN A 104 -21.51 -10.93 -9.59
C ASN A 104 -23.00 -11.20 -9.39
N THR A 105 -23.81 -10.15 -9.33
CA THR A 105 -25.26 -10.29 -9.06
C THR A 105 -26.04 -10.90 -10.21
N GLU A 106 -25.48 -10.95 -11.42
CA GLU A 106 -26.12 -11.53 -12.61
C GLU A 106 -26.03 -13.06 -12.62
N SER A 107 -24.93 -13.62 -12.13
CA SER A 107 -24.67 -15.07 -12.19
C SER A 107 -24.60 -15.77 -10.84
N GLU A 108 -24.41 -15.05 -9.73
CA GLU A 108 -24.20 -15.67 -8.42
C GLU A 108 -25.27 -15.26 -7.41
N ARG A 109 -25.82 -16.24 -6.68
CA ARG A 109 -26.74 -16.01 -5.57
C ARG A 109 -25.95 -15.73 -4.29
N LYS A 110 -26.62 -15.20 -3.25
CA LYS A 110 -25.98 -14.91 -1.95
C LYS A 110 -25.20 -16.09 -1.34
N LYS A 111 -25.66 -17.32 -1.60
CA LYS A 111 -25.06 -18.57 -1.09
C LYS A 111 -23.93 -19.14 -1.94
N ASP A 112 -23.69 -18.59 -3.13
CA ASP A 112 -22.71 -19.11 -4.09
C ASP A 112 -21.33 -18.46 -3.87
N PHE A 113 -20.93 -18.28 -2.60
CA PHE A 113 -19.66 -17.65 -2.26
C PHE A 113 -18.48 -18.61 -2.58
N PRO A 114 -17.36 -18.10 -3.14
CA PRO A 114 -16.23 -18.95 -3.53
C PRO A 114 -15.47 -19.52 -2.31
N ASN A 115 -14.92 -20.73 -2.45
CA ASN A 115 -14.16 -21.36 -1.35
C ASN A 115 -12.71 -20.87 -1.27
N ASP A 116 -12.17 -20.26 -2.32
CA ASP A 116 -10.76 -19.85 -2.42
C ASP A 116 -10.28 -19.01 -1.23
N PRO A 117 -11.02 -17.99 -0.73
CA PRO A 117 -10.59 -17.23 0.45
C PRO A 117 -10.51 -18.08 1.73
N LEU A 118 -11.35 -19.11 1.87
CA LEU A 118 -11.28 -20.05 3.00
C LEU A 118 -10.01 -20.91 2.92
N ARG A 119 -9.68 -21.40 1.72
CA ARG A 119 -8.44 -22.16 1.48
C ARG A 119 -7.23 -21.30 1.78
N TRP A 120 -7.30 -20.03 1.38
CA TRP A 120 -6.23 -19.08 1.62
C TRP A 120 -6.01 -18.81 3.11
N ILE A 121 -7.07 -18.59 3.88
CA ILE A 121 -7.00 -18.46 5.34
C ILE A 121 -6.32 -19.69 5.97
N GLU A 122 -6.61 -20.90 5.48
CA GLU A 122 -5.94 -22.12 5.95
C GLU A 122 -4.43 -22.14 5.67
N ILE A 123 -4.02 -21.67 4.49
CA ILE A 123 -2.61 -21.57 4.09
C ILE A 123 -1.89 -20.60 5.04
N VAL A 124 -2.43 -19.39 5.24
CA VAL A 124 -1.83 -18.39 6.15
C VAL A 124 -1.75 -18.92 7.57
N TYR A 125 -2.79 -19.60 8.07
CA TYR A 125 -2.77 -20.25 9.38
C TYR A 125 -1.64 -21.26 9.50
N SER A 126 -1.46 -22.11 8.48
CA SER A 126 -0.43 -23.14 8.47
C SER A 126 0.98 -22.56 8.43
N MET A 127 1.18 -21.49 7.65
CA MET A 127 2.44 -20.74 7.61
C MET A 127 2.74 -20.12 8.97
N ALA A 128 1.77 -19.45 9.59
CA ALA A 128 1.92 -18.82 10.90
C ALA A 128 2.25 -19.85 11.99
N LYS A 129 1.57 -21.01 11.97
CA LYS A 129 1.87 -22.14 12.86
C LYS A 129 3.30 -22.65 12.70
N GLY A 130 3.84 -22.60 11.47
CA GLY A 130 5.24 -22.90 11.15
C GLY A 130 6.23 -21.78 11.51
N GLY A 131 5.76 -20.68 12.11
CA GLY A 131 6.58 -19.52 12.50
C GLY A 131 6.63 -18.40 11.46
N CYS A 132 6.05 -18.60 10.28
CA CYS A 132 6.01 -17.63 9.18
C CYS A 132 4.72 -16.79 9.26
N ARG A 133 4.76 -15.72 10.04
CA ARG A 133 3.65 -14.77 10.22
C ARG A 133 3.72 -13.64 9.20
N VAL A 134 2.55 -13.09 8.88
CA VAL A 134 2.39 -11.90 8.04
C VAL A 134 1.87 -10.73 8.87
N GLY A 135 2.38 -9.53 8.59
CA GLY A 135 1.99 -8.27 9.20
C GLY A 135 1.56 -7.24 8.16
N GLU A 136 1.35 -6.02 8.62
CA GLU A 136 0.89 -4.91 7.78
C GLU A 136 1.90 -4.59 6.66
N PHE A 137 1.36 -4.44 5.46
CA PHE A 137 2.05 -4.19 4.20
C PHE A 137 3.05 -5.26 3.76
N GLU A 138 3.07 -6.40 4.44
CA GLU A 138 3.69 -7.60 3.92
C GLU A 138 2.77 -8.25 2.89
N HIS A 139 3.33 -9.18 2.14
CA HIS A 139 2.61 -9.95 1.14
C HIS A 139 3.07 -11.38 1.17
N THR A 140 2.29 -12.22 0.54
CA THR A 140 2.62 -13.61 0.24
C THR A 140 2.44 -13.82 -1.23
N ASP A 141 3.43 -14.49 -1.83
CA ASP A 141 3.38 -14.91 -3.22
C ASP A 141 2.32 -15.99 -3.42
N PHE A 142 1.60 -15.83 -4.52
CA PHE A 142 0.48 -16.66 -4.90
C PHE A 142 0.89 -17.45 -6.15
N GLN A 143 1.31 -18.70 -5.96
CA GLN A 143 1.72 -19.60 -7.05
C GLN A 143 0.65 -20.64 -7.42
N VAL A 144 -0.57 -20.52 -6.90
CA VAL A 144 -1.65 -21.46 -7.24
C VAL A 144 -2.22 -21.08 -8.61
N SER A 145 -2.30 -22.06 -9.51
CA SER A 145 -3.04 -21.90 -10.75
C SER A 145 -4.52 -21.75 -10.43
N ASP A 146 -5.09 -20.59 -10.73
CA ASP A 146 -6.50 -20.25 -10.59
C ASP A 146 -6.98 -19.95 -9.16
N PHE A 147 -7.08 -18.65 -8.83
CA PHE A 147 -7.68 -18.15 -7.60
C PHE A 147 -8.82 -17.21 -7.91
N LEU A 148 -10.02 -17.54 -7.41
CA LEU A 148 -11.24 -16.81 -7.73
C LEU A 148 -11.50 -16.73 -9.24
N GLY A 149 -11.17 -17.79 -10.00
CA GLY A 149 -11.34 -17.81 -11.47
C GLY A 149 -10.30 -16.99 -12.23
N ARG A 150 -9.17 -16.65 -11.60
CA ARG A 150 -8.09 -15.87 -12.19
C ARG A 150 -6.74 -16.58 -12.07
N SER A 151 -6.05 -16.72 -13.20
CA SER A 151 -4.68 -17.22 -13.26
C SER A 151 -3.61 -16.14 -13.07
N ASP A 152 -3.98 -14.86 -13.07
CA ASP A 152 -3.07 -13.72 -13.02
C ASP A 152 -3.07 -13.01 -11.67
N VAL A 153 -3.59 -13.63 -10.61
CA VAL A 153 -3.40 -13.15 -9.23
C VAL A 153 -2.02 -13.61 -8.77
N SER A 154 -1.15 -12.66 -8.41
CA SER A 154 0.25 -12.95 -8.07
C SER A 154 0.55 -12.76 -6.59
N TRP A 155 0.04 -11.69 -5.96
CA TRP A 155 0.28 -11.42 -4.55
C TRP A 155 -1.02 -11.27 -3.80
N ILE A 156 -1.01 -11.61 -2.51
CA ILE A 156 -1.99 -11.11 -1.54
C ILE A 156 -1.24 -10.23 -0.54
N VAL A 157 -1.60 -8.94 -0.52
CA VAL A 157 -1.03 -7.94 0.37
C VAL A 157 -1.91 -7.80 1.60
N TYR A 158 -1.29 -7.73 2.78
CA TYR A 158 -1.96 -7.61 4.06
C TYR A 158 -1.99 -6.16 4.52
N CYS A 159 -3.07 -5.45 4.22
CA CYS A 159 -3.26 -4.07 4.62
C CYS A 159 -3.75 -3.98 6.10
N PRO A 160 -3.50 -2.86 6.79
CA PRO A 160 -4.06 -2.64 8.13
C PRO A 160 -5.59 -2.67 8.13
N ALA A 161 -6.17 -2.88 9.31
CA ALA A 161 -7.62 -2.87 9.51
C ALA A 161 -8.25 -1.56 9.03
N CYS A 162 -9.11 -1.66 8.01
CA CYS A 162 -9.94 -0.58 7.52
C CYS A 162 -11.42 -0.97 7.67
N PRO A 163 -12.30 -0.07 8.13
CA PRO A 163 -13.73 -0.37 8.23
C PRO A 163 -14.31 -0.90 6.93
N ILE A 164 -15.17 -1.91 7.03
CA ILE A 164 -15.90 -2.48 5.89
C ILE A 164 -17.35 -2.02 6.01
N PRO A 165 -17.84 -1.17 5.09
CA PRO A 165 -19.21 -0.68 5.16
C PRO A 165 -20.23 -1.82 5.22
N ASN A 166 -21.28 -1.64 6.01
CA ASN A 166 -22.40 -2.58 6.16
C ASN A 166 -22.00 -4.01 6.62
N VAL A 167 -20.83 -4.13 7.27
CA VAL A 167 -20.49 -5.29 8.12
C VAL A 167 -20.56 -4.81 9.56
N ASP A 168 -21.31 -5.52 10.40
CA ASP A 168 -21.48 -5.13 11.80
C ASP A 168 -20.14 -5.19 12.55
N ASP A 169 -19.80 -4.13 13.30
CA ASP A 169 -18.52 -4.01 14.01
C ASP A 169 -18.24 -5.17 14.97
N PHE A 170 -19.28 -5.77 15.57
CA PHE A 170 -19.11 -6.91 16.48
C PHE A 170 -18.64 -8.19 15.79
N LEU A 171 -18.80 -8.28 14.46
CA LEU A 171 -18.30 -9.40 13.66
C LEU A 171 -16.81 -9.22 13.31
N LEU A 172 -16.33 -7.99 13.25
CA LEU A 172 -14.94 -7.69 12.92
C LEU A 172 -14.05 -7.84 14.17
N PRO A 173 -12.88 -8.49 14.05
CA PRO A 173 -11.89 -8.51 15.12
C PRO A 173 -11.43 -7.09 15.46
N ARG A 174 -10.95 -6.88 16.70
CA ARG A 174 -10.44 -5.55 17.12
C ARG A 174 -9.24 -5.10 16.29
N ASP A 175 -8.40 -6.05 15.88
CA ASP A 175 -7.25 -5.84 15.02
C ASP A 175 -7.20 -7.00 14.03
N TYR A 176 -7.01 -6.68 12.74
CA TYR A 176 -6.99 -7.66 11.67
C TYR A 176 -6.17 -7.14 10.49
N LEU A 177 -5.82 -8.06 9.59
CA LEU A 177 -5.21 -7.73 8.31
C LEU A 177 -6.23 -7.90 7.20
N GLN A 178 -6.37 -6.87 6.39
CA GLN A 178 -7.18 -6.91 5.20
C GLN A 178 -6.38 -7.50 4.04
N ALA A 179 -6.84 -8.61 3.49
CA ALA A 179 -6.22 -9.26 2.33
C ALA A 179 -6.65 -8.58 1.03
N ILE A 180 -5.70 -7.97 0.32
CA ILE A 180 -5.88 -7.30 -0.97
C ILE A 180 -5.07 -8.04 -2.05
N PRO A 181 -5.73 -8.78 -2.96
CA PRO A 181 -5.05 -9.41 -4.08
C PRO A 181 -4.57 -8.41 -5.12
N LEU A 182 -3.33 -8.59 -5.57
CA LEU A 182 -2.72 -7.89 -6.69
C LEU A 182 -2.54 -8.84 -7.87
N LEU A 183 -2.83 -8.32 -9.05
CA LEU A 183 -2.58 -9.02 -10.30
C LEU A 183 -1.07 -9.01 -10.63
N VAL A 184 -0.59 -9.92 -11.50
CA VAL A 184 0.82 -10.03 -11.90
C VAL A 184 1.42 -8.66 -12.25
N ALA A 185 0.79 -7.91 -13.15
CA ALA A 185 1.28 -6.59 -13.56
C ALA A 185 1.32 -5.55 -12.43
N GLU A 186 0.50 -5.71 -11.39
CA GLU A 186 0.43 -4.82 -10.23
C GLU A 186 1.46 -5.20 -9.17
N ALA A 187 1.69 -6.50 -8.99
CA ALA A 187 2.75 -7.05 -8.17
C ALA A 187 4.13 -6.63 -8.72
N GLU A 188 4.34 -6.72 -10.03
CA GLU A 188 5.56 -6.19 -10.68
C GLU A 188 5.79 -4.70 -10.37
N VAL A 189 4.71 -3.89 -10.38
CA VAL A 189 4.82 -2.48 -10.02
C VAL A 189 5.09 -2.29 -8.53
N ALA A 190 4.47 -3.10 -7.67
CA ALA A 190 4.66 -3.03 -6.22
C ALA A 190 6.11 -3.40 -5.84
N GLU A 191 6.68 -4.40 -6.50
CA GLU A 191 8.06 -4.85 -6.32
C GLU A 191 9.06 -3.78 -6.78
N LYS A 192 8.95 -3.34 -8.04
CA LYS A 192 9.94 -2.44 -8.64
C LYS A 192 9.78 -0.97 -8.22
N TYR A 193 8.54 -0.51 -8.05
CA TYR A 193 8.21 0.89 -7.81
C TYR A 193 7.55 1.15 -6.44
N GLY A 194 7.44 0.12 -5.60
CA GLY A 194 6.97 0.19 -4.23
C GLY A 194 5.44 0.03 -4.10
N LEU A 195 5.04 -0.75 -3.10
CA LEU A 195 3.67 -1.15 -2.84
C LEU A 195 2.65 0.00 -2.76
N MET A 196 3.01 1.11 -2.09
CA MET A 196 2.08 2.24 -1.94
C MET A 196 1.68 2.86 -3.26
N ARG A 197 2.54 2.75 -4.29
CA ARG A 197 2.19 3.22 -5.63
C ARG A 197 1.07 2.37 -6.23
N THR A 198 1.18 1.06 -6.13
CA THR A 198 0.15 0.12 -6.60
C THR A 198 -1.15 0.29 -5.84
N LEU A 199 -1.11 0.32 -4.50
CA LEU A 199 -2.33 0.48 -3.69
C LEU A 199 -3.01 1.84 -3.93
N GLY A 200 -2.24 2.92 -4.09
CA GLY A 200 -2.80 4.21 -4.42
C GLY A 200 -3.49 4.24 -5.79
N HIS A 201 -2.90 3.61 -6.81
CA HIS A 201 -3.55 3.47 -8.13
C HIS A 201 -4.80 2.59 -8.06
N LEU A 202 -4.79 1.54 -7.24
CA LEU A 202 -5.98 0.72 -6.97
C LEU A 202 -7.09 1.57 -6.34
N GLY A 203 -6.76 2.33 -5.30
CA GLY A 203 -7.65 3.29 -4.66
C GLY A 203 -8.24 4.31 -5.65
N ALA A 204 -7.38 4.95 -6.44
CA ALA A 204 -7.79 5.92 -7.44
C ALA A 204 -8.74 5.34 -8.51
N SER A 205 -8.49 4.10 -8.95
CA SER A 205 -9.29 3.42 -9.97
C SER A 205 -10.73 3.15 -9.52
N GLU A 206 -10.92 2.91 -8.22
CA GLU A 206 -12.23 2.66 -7.61
C GLU A 206 -12.77 3.90 -6.87
N ARG A 207 -12.08 5.06 -6.99
CA ARG A 207 -12.38 6.30 -6.28
C ARG A 207 -12.56 6.08 -4.76
N TRP A 208 -11.67 5.27 -4.19
CA TRP A 208 -11.68 4.87 -2.80
C TRP A 208 -10.33 5.16 -2.15
N PHE A 209 -10.33 5.83 -1.00
CA PHE A 209 -9.11 6.09 -0.23
C PHE A 209 -9.09 5.22 1.04
N PRO A 210 -7.93 4.64 1.42
CA PRO A 210 -6.67 4.64 0.66
C PRO A 210 -6.64 3.59 -0.47
N TRP A 211 -7.39 2.50 -0.33
CA TRP A 211 -7.60 1.46 -1.34
C TRP A 211 -8.96 0.80 -1.09
N PRO A 212 -9.62 0.23 -2.12
CA PRO A 212 -10.90 -0.45 -1.95
C PRO A 212 -10.76 -1.65 -1.00
N PRO A 213 -11.68 -1.83 -0.03
CA PRO A 213 -11.66 -2.95 0.90
C PRO A 213 -12.08 -4.29 0.27
N TRP A 214 -12.36 -4.32 -1.03
CA TRP A 214 -12.84 -5.48 -1.78
C TRP A 214 -11.95 -5.79 -2.99
N PHE A 215 -11.97 -7.05 -3.41
CA PHE A 215 -11.41 -7.50 -4.67
C PHE A 215 -12.50 -7.74 -5.71
N ASP A 216 -12.41 -7.05 -6.84
CA ASP A 216 -13.20 -7.35 -8.04
C ASP A 216 -12.42 -8.30 -8.94
N ARG A 217 -12.85 -9.57 -9.00
CA ARG A 217 -12.19 -10.60 -9.81
C ARG A 217 -12.35 -10.41 -11.32
N TYR A 218 -13.11 -9.43 -11.80
CA TYR A 218 -13.24 -9.11 -13.22
C TYR A 218 -12.49 -7.83 -13.61
N ARG A 219 -11.81 -7.16 -12.66
CA ARG A 219 -11.07 -5.94 -12.94
C ARG A 219 -9.84 -6.20 -13.83
N LYS A 220 -9.43 -5.16 -14.55
CA LYS A 220 -8.11 -5.11 -15.19
C LYS A 220 -7.07 -4.61 -14.18
N PRO A 221 -5.76 -4.83 -14.43
CA PRO A 221 -4.71 -4.17 -13.67
C PRO A 221 -4.92 -2.66 -13.63
N CYS A 222 -4.85 -2.05 -12.44
CA CYS A 222 -4.97 -0.59 -12.29
C CYS A 222 -3.72 0.13 -12.81
N ILE A 223 -2.59 -0.56 -12.87
CA ILE A 223 -1.30 -0.01 -13.26
C ILE A 223 -0.35 -1.12 -13.77
N THR A 224 0.65 -0.74 -14.57
CA THR A 224 1.63 -1.65 -15.16
C THR A 224 3.04 -1.03 -15.13
N ALA A 225 4.09 -1.86 -15.23
CA ALA A 225 5.47 -1.39 -15.24
C ALA A 225 5.77 -0.45 -16.43
N ALA A 226 5.13 -0.67 -17.59
CA ALA A 226 5.25 0.22 -18.74
C ALA A 226 4.77 1.65 -18.44
N GLN A 227 3.75 1.79 -17.58
CA GLN A 227 3.24 3.10 -17.12
C GLN A 227 4.13 3.74 -16.05
N MET A 228 5.19 3.07 -15.60
CA MET A 228 6.11 3.57 -14.57
C MET A 228 7.49 3.97 -15.08
N GLN A 229 7.73 3.81 -16.39
CA GLN A 229 9.01 4.16 -17.00
C GLN A 229 9.35 5.64 -16.78
N GLY A 230 10.62 5.91 -16.44
CA GLY A 230 11.09 7.25 -16.12
C GLY A 230 10.81 7.67 -14.68
N SER A 231 10.40 6.74 -13.81
CA SER A 231 10.32 7.02 -12.38
C SER A 231 11.72 7.15 -11.78
N ILE A 232 11.89 8.07 -10.82
CA ILE A 232 13.13 8.18 -10.02
C ILE A 232 13.53 6.88 -9.30
N LYS A 233 12.57 5.95 -9.13
CA LYS A 233 12.85 4.62 -8.57
C LYS A 233 13.69 3.73 -9.49
N GLU A 234 13.85 4.09 -10.76
CA GLU A 234 14.78 3.41 -11.68
C GLU A 234 16.21 3.95 -11.55
N GLU A 235 16.40 5.11 -10.92
CA GLU A 235 17.69 5.80 -10.80
C GLU A 235 18.34 5.63 -9.42
N MET A 236 17.59 5.12 -8.43
CA MET A 236 18.05 5.02 -7.05
C MET A 236 17.70 3.67 -6.42
N GLN A 237 18.58 3.16 -5.56
CA GLN A 237 18.34 1.93 -4.81
C GLN A 237 17.61 2.24 -3.50
N PHE A 238 16.28 2.13 -3.53
CA PHE A 238 15.43 2.38 -2.37
C PHE A 238 15.64 1.35 -1.26
N GLN A 239 15.84 1.83 -0.03
CA GLN A 239 15.92 0.99 1.15
C GLN A 239 14.52 0.65 1.65
N HIS A 240 14.28 -0.61 1.94
CA HIS A 240 13.05 -1.06 2.58
C HIS A 240 13.28 -1.23 4.07
N VAL A 241 12.60 -0.42 4.88
CA VAL A 241 12.58 -0.54 6.34
C VAL A 241 11.12 -0.67 6.75
N LYS A 242 10.79 -1.80 7.37
CA LYS A 242 9.41 -2.17 7.72
C LYS A 242 8.72 -1.06 8.51
N GLY A 243 7.48 -0.71 8.14
CA GLY A 243 6.63 0.21 8.90
C GLY A 243 6.99 1.70 8.86
N LEU A 244 8.05 2.11 8.15
CA LEU A 244 8.33 3.55 7.98
C LEU A 244 7.19 4.24 7.22
N SER A 245 6.71 5.37 7.74
CA SER A 245 5.73 6.20 7.02
C SER A 245 6.24 7.63 6.92
N CYS A 246 5.89 8.31 5.83
CA CYS A 246 6.24 9.72 5.65
C CYS A 246 4.99 10.49 5.21
N VAL A 247 4.72 11.60 5.88
CA VAL A 247 3.53 12.41 5.61
C VAL A 247 3.89 13.89 5.46
N LYS A 248 3.11 14.59 4.65
CA LYS A 248 3.14 16.06 4.55
C LYS A 248 1.92 16.65 5.26
N LYS A 249 2.15 17.57 6.20
CA LYS A 249 1.13 18.33 6.94
C LYS A 249 1.44 19.82 6.88
N GLY A 250 0.78 20.56 5.98
CA GLY A 250 1.12 21.95 5.71
C GLY A 250 2.59 22.06 5.24
N PRO A 251 3.46 22.84 5.93
CA PRO A 251 4.89 22.92 5.61
C PRO A 251 5.71 21.75 6.15
N ASN A 252 5.13 20.90 7.00
CA ASN A 252 5.85 19.83 7.68
C ASN A 252 5.94 18.58 6.81
N ILE A 253 7.14 18.02 6.70
CA ILE A 253 7.41 16.67 6.22
C ILE A 253 7.84 15.84 7.42
N ILE A 254 7.06 14.82 7.77
CA ILE A 254 7.24 14.05 8.99
C ILE A 254 7.57 12.61 8.60
N LEU A 255 8.83 12.19 8.81
CA LEU A 255 9.24 10.80 8.74
C LEU A 255 8.98 10.15 10.10
N ARG A 256 8.11 9.15 10.14
CA ARG A 256 7.77 8.40 11.35
C ARG A 256 8.48 7.05 11.34
N VAL A 257 9.14 6.74 12.45
CA VAL A 257 9.92 5.52 12.64
C VAL A 257 9.30 4.74 13.80
N PRO A 258 8.65 3.60 13.54
CA PRO A 258 8.19 2.70 14.60
C PRO A 258 9.37 2.19 15.43
N LYS A 259 9.14 1.96 16.74
CA LYS A 259 10.21 1.51 17.65
C LYS A 259 10.93 0.24 17.17
N MET A 260 10.19 -0.70 16.60
CA MET A 260 10.73 -1.95 16.03
C MET A 260 11.61 -1.73 14.79
N SER A 261 11.46 -0.59 14.12
CA SER A 261 12.12 -0.26 12.86
C SER A 261 13.35 0.63 13.05
N GLU A 262 13.52 1.21 14.25
CA GLU A 262 14.69 2.02 14.61
C GLU A 262 16.02 1.31 14.30
N PRO A 263 16.31 0.08 14.78
CA PRO A 263 17.59 -0.58 14.50
C PRO A 263 17.79 -0.86 13.00
N LEU A 264 16.71 -1.24 12.28
CA LEU A 264 16.75 -1.50 10.84
C LEU A 264 17.06 -0.23 10.04
N LEU A 265 16.54 0.92 10.47
CA LEU A 265 16.84 2.21 9.84
C LEU A 265 18.30 2.62 10.08
N VAL A 266 18.82 2.44 11.30
CA VAL A 266 20.25 2.69 11.58
C VAL A 266 21.13 1.82 10.70
N GLU A 267 20.83 0.52 10.64
CA GLU A 267 21.58 -0.44 9.85
C GLU A 267 21.57 -0.09 8.36
N ALA A 268 20.41 0.25 7.81
CA ALA A 268 20.27 0.70 6.42
C ALA A 268 21.10 1.97 6.16
N LEU A 269 21.09 2.94 7.08
CA LEU A 269 21.87 4.18 6.95
C LEU A 269 23.39 3.92 7.01
N LEU A 270 23.83 3.03 7.90
CA LEU A 270 25.25 2.71 8.08
C LEU A 270 25.84 1.94 6.90
N ARG A 271 25.03 1.10 6.24
CA ARG A 271 25.41 0.42 4.98
C ARG A 271 25.44 1.37 3.78
N HIS A 272 24.84 2.55 3.90
CA HIS A 272 24.71 3.51 2.81
C HIS A 272 25.81 4.58 2.83
N SER A 273 26.36 4.88 1.65
CA SER A 273 27.39 5.90 1.50
C SER A 273 26.89 7.28 1.95
N PRO A 274 27.65 8.03 2.78
CA PRO A 274 27.31 9.40 3.15
C PRO A 274 27.17 10.37 1.98
N ASP A 275 27.87 10.12 0.87
CA ASP A 275 27.90 11.04 -0.28
C ASP A 275 26.78 10.76 -1.29
N GLN A 276 26.01 9.68 -1.10
CA GLN A 276 24.93 9.29 -1.99
C GLN A 276 23.56 9.61 -1.39
N ALA A 277 22.58 9.83 -2.27
CA ALA A 277 21.19 9.97 -1.85
C ALA A 277 20.75 8.73 -1.06
N PHE A 278 20.09 8.92 0.08
CA PHE A 278 19.55 7.87 0.94
C PHE A 278 18.03 7.78 0.79
N PRO A 279 17.53 7.02 -0.21
CA PRO A 279 16.11 6.83 -0.48
C PRO A 279 15.49 5.74 0.39
N LEU A 280 14.28 5.99 0.90
CA LEU A 280 13.51 5.13 1.77
C LEU A 280 12.14 4.86 1.13
N ASN A 281 11.75 3.59 1.04
CA ASN A 281 10.35 3.24 0.80
C ASN A 281 9.55 3.52 2.07
N THR A 282 8.32 4.00 1.90
CA THR A 282 7.40 4.30 3.00
C THR A 282 6.07 3.61 2.75
N VAL A 283 5.36 3.33 3.85
CA VAL A 283 4.02 2.76 3.86
C VAL A 283 2.98 3.81 4.23
N HIS A 284 1.71 3.47 4.05
CA HIS A 284 0.59 4.32 4.34
C HIS A 284 0.53 4.66 5.84
N HIS A 285 0.37 5.94 6.14
CA HIS A 285 0.12 6.41 7.50
C HIS A 285 -1.37 6.35 7.83
N ILE A 286 -1.74 5.74 8.97
CA ILE A 286 -3.14 5.54 9.40
C ILE A 286 -3.97 6.84 9.47
N ASN A 287 -3.34 7.99 9.73
CA ASN A 287 -4.02 9.28 9.79
C ASN A 287 -3.84 10.10 8.51
N SER A 288 -3.40 9.48 7.41
CA SER A 288 -3.40 10.17 6.13
C SER A 288 -4.79 10.20 5.54
N ASP A 289 -5.12 11.33 4.91
CA ASP A 289 -6.41 11.58 4.25
C ASP A 289 -6.24 11.74 2.73
N SER A 290 -4.98 11.81 2.28
CA SER A 290 -4.62 11.90 0.87
C SER A 290 -3.29 11.21 0.59
N GLY A 291 -2.97 11.05 -0.69
CA GLY A 291 -1.67 10.58 -1.13
C GLY A 291 -1.33 11.09 -2.53
N LEU A 292 -0.12 10.80 -2.97
CA LEU A 292 0.37 11.15 -4.31
C LEU A 292 0.31 9.95 -5.25
N LEU A 293 -0.02 10.23 -6.50
CA LEU A 293 -0.01 9.29 -7.61
C LEU A 293 0.86 9.85 -8.70
N TRP A 294 1.57 8.97 -9.37
CA TRP A 294 2.31 9.31 -10.57
C TRP A 294 2.32 8.09 -11.49
N ASP A 295 2.20 8.37 -12.78
CA ASP A 295 2.50 7.46 -13.87
C ASP A 295 2.96 8.29 -15.07
N ASN A 296 3.63 7.67 -16.03
CA ASN A 296 4.29 8.36 -17.14
C ASN A 296 3.34 8.97 -18.19
N ARG A 297 2.02 8.79 -18.05
CA ARG A 297 1.02 9.47 -18.89
C ARG A 297 0.82 10.91 -18.44
N ASP A 298 1.10 11.20 -17.18
CA ASP A 298 1.01 12.53 -16.59
C ASP A 298 2.40 13.07 -16.24
N PRO A 299 2.80 14.26 -16.75
CA PRO A 299 4.10 14.83 -16.44
C PRO A 299 4.19 15.37 -14.99
N GLN A 300 3.07 15.47 -14.28
CA GLN A 300 3.00 15.96 -12.91
C GLN A 300 2.30 14.92 -12.01
N PRO A 301 2.75 14.75 -10.76
CA PRO A 301 2.05 13.91 -9.81
C PRO A 301 0.65 14.47 -9.51
N ARG A 302 -0.29 13.57 -9.26
CA ARG A 302 -1.68 13.88 -8.91
C ARG A 302 -1.96 13.51 -7.47
N GLY A 303 -2.76 14.32 -6.78
CA GLY A 303 -3.32 13.95 -5.48
C GLY A 303 -4.53 13.04 -5.63
N TYR A 304 -4.71 12.10 -4.69
CA TYR A 304 -5.96 11.39 -4.46
C TYR A 304 -6.27 11.42 -2.96
N SER A 305 -7.55 11.47 -2.58
CA SER A 305 -7.93 11.69 -1.18
C SER A 305 -9.28 11.09 -0.81
N ALA A 306 -9.51 10.98 0.50
CA ALA A 306 -10.82 10.78 1.08
C ALA A 306 -11.63 12.08 0.95
N GLY A 307 -12.51 12.14 -0.06
CA GLY A 307 -13.32 13.33 -0.33
C GLY A 307 -12.49 14.49 -0.88
N ASN A 308 -12.52 15.63 -0.19
CA ASN A 308 -11.78 16.85 -0.57
C ASN A 308 -10.63 17.17 0.42
N ALA A 309 -10.29 16.24 1.32
CA ALA A 309 -9.31 16.44 2.37
C ALA A 309 -7.86 16.36 1.84
N ASN A 310 -6.95 17.13 2.45
CA ASN A 310 -5.53 17.11 2.12
C ASN A 310 -4.69 17.64 3.29
N GLU A 311 -5.12 17.37 4.52
CA GLU A 311 -4.48 17.85 5.73
C GLU A 311 -3.26 16.99 6.09
N CYS A 312 -3.29 15.70 5.72
CA CYS A 312 -2.25 14.72 5.98
C CYS A 312 -2.01 13.86 4.74
N MET A 313 -1.11 14.32 3.88
CA MET A 313 -0.80 13.62 2.64
C MET A 313 0.27 12.56 2.87
N ASN A 314 -0.05 11.32 2.54
CA ASN A 314 0.92 10.22 2.50
C ASN A 314 1.90 10.38 1.35
N LEU A 315 3.20 10.26 1.66
CA LEU A 315 4.27 10.21 0.67
C LEU A 315 4.66 8.75 0.45
N ASN A 316 4.73 8.31 -0.80
CA ASN A 316 5.00 6.91 -1.17
C ASN A 316 6.47 6.49 -1.01
N TYR A 317 7.35 7.48 -0.89
CA TYR A 317 8.75 7.31 -0.57
C TYR A 317 9.31 8.64 -0.05
N PHE A 318 10.53 8.61 0.47
CA PHE A 318 11.26 9.80 0.90
C PHE A 318 12.75 9.62 0.64
N ALA A 319 13.48 10.67 0.25
CA ALA A 319 14.92 10.57 0.03
C ALA A 319 15.66 11.76 0.63
N PHE A 320 16.78 11.50 1.30
CA PHE A 320 17.73 12.52 1.67
C PHE A 320 18.79 12.63 0.57
N CYS A 321 18.95 13.80 -0.03
CA CYS A 321 19.92 14.02 -1.12
C CYS A 321 21.05 14.93 -0.61
N PRO A 322 22.26 14.39 -0.33
CA PRO A 322 23.37 15.18 0.21
C PRO A 322 23.70 16.41 -0.64
N VAL A 323 23.72 16.26 -1.97
CA VAL A 323 24.00 17.36 -2.91
C VAL A 323 22.98 18.50 -2.88
N MET A 324 21.80 18.29 -2.31
CA MET A 324 20.76 19.32 -2.17
C MET A 324 20.65 19.88 -0.74
N LEU A 325 21.31 19.22 0.21
CA LEU A 325 21.36 19.65 1.60
C LEU A 325 22.71 20.32 1.85
N ALA A 326 22.76 21.36 2.67
CA ALA A 326 24.05 21.82 3.18
C ALA A 326 24.71 20.66 3.95
N ASP A 327 26.04 20.49 3.81
CA ASP A 327 26.77 19.36 4.42
C ASP A 327 26.46 19.23 5.92
N GLU A 328 26.41 20.34 6.65
CA GLU A 328 26.06 20.39 8.07
C GLU A 328 24.66 19.85 8.37
N THR A 329 23.70 20.13 7.49
CA THR A 329 22.31 19.66 7.65
C THR A 329 22.23 18.16 7.47
N TRP A 330 22.92 17.62 6.45
CA TRP A 330 22.95 16.18 6.23
C TRP A 330 23.66 15.44 7.36
N HIS A 331 24.81 15.93 7.82
CA HIS A 331 25.53 15.39 8.99
C HIS A 331 24.64 15.38 10.24
N LYS A 332 23.89 16.46 10.48
CA LYS A 332 22.94 16.54 11.59
C LYS A 332 21.84 15.47 11.48
N ILE A 333 21.26 15.27 10.30
CA ILE A 333 20.25 14.23 10.06
C ILE A 333 20.82 12.84 10.32
N ARG A 334 21.97 12.53 9.71
CA ARG A 334 22.63 11.22 9.88
C ARG A 334 22.89 10.94 11.35
N ASN A 335 23.46 11.90 12.07
CA ASN A 335 23.73 11.76 13.49
C ASN A 335 22.44 11.54 14.31
N CYS A 336 21.34 12.22 13.97
CA CYS A 336 20.06 12.01 14.64
C CYS A 336 19.49 10.61 14.38
N ILE A 337 19.59 10.10 13.14
CA ILE A 337 19.17 8.73 12.81
C ILE A 337 20.08 7.72 13.54
N GLN A 338 21.41 7.83 13.42
CA GLN A 338 22.36 6.91 14.04
C GLN A 338 22.17 6.78 15.56
N ASN A 339 21.82 7.89 16.23
CA ASN A 339 21.59 7.91 17.67
C ASN A 339 20.12 7.77 18.07
N MET A 340 19.21 7.54 17.11
CA MET A 340 17.76 7.53 17.31
C MET A 340 17.28 8.68 18.20
N ARG A 341 17.61 9.90 17.77
CA ARG A 341 17.15 11.15 18.38
C ARG A 341 16.15 11.85 17.44
N PRO A 342 15.00 12.30 17.95
CA PRO A 342 14.11 13.15 17.17
C PRO A 342 14.86 14.40 16.68
N CYS A 343 14.57 14.84 15.47
CA CYS A 343 15.19 16.05 14.93
C CYS A 343 14.19 16.90 14.16
N HIS A 344 14.42 18.21 14.22
CA HIS A 344 13.66 19.22 13.49
C HIS A 344 14.64 20.08 12.70
N ILE A 345 14.34 20.26 11.41
CA ILE A 345 15.19 20.96 10.45
C ILE A 345 14.31 21.87 9.61
N SER A 346 14.62 23.15 9.61
CA SER A 346 13.96 24.13 8.75
C SER A 346 14.68 24.18 7.39
N LEU A 347 13.93 23.99 6.30
CA LEU A 347 14.40 24.00 4.92
C LEU A 347 13.58 25.03 4.13
N ALA A 348 14.00 26.31 4.16
CA ALA A 348 13.27 27.42 3.55
C ALA A 348 11.78 27.45 3.98
N GLU A 349 10.85 27.11 3.07
CA GLU A 349 9.40 27.09 3.32
C GLU A 349 8.90 25.78 3.97
N LEU A 350 9.78 24.80 4.16
CA LEU A 350 9.46 23.50 4.74
C LEU A 350 10.08 23.29 6.12
N GLN A 351 9.49 22.35 6.85
CA GLN A 351 10.03 21.81 8.09
C GLN A 351 10.11 20.29 7.97
N PHE A 352 11.30 19.72 8.18
CA PHE A 352 11.49 18.29 8.28
C PHE A 352 11.49 17.86 9.75
N LEU A 353 10.72 16.83 10.07
CA LEU A 353 10.64 16.24 11.40
C LEU A 353 10.89 14.74 11.34
N LEU A 354 11.94 14.29 12.03
CA LEU A 354 12.14 12.88 12.35
C LEU A 354 11.41 12.56 13.65
N ARG A 355 10.33 11.79 13.57
CA ARG A 355 9.50 11.42 14.71
C ARG A 355 9.67 9.94 15.04
N LEU A 356 10.25 9.68 16.20
CA LEU A 356 10.31 8.35 16.77
C LEU A 356 8.98 8.05 17.45
N GLU A 357 8.37 6.94 17.09
CA GLU A 357 7.14 6.51 17.73
C GLU A 357 7.47 5.93 19.09
N LYS A 358 6.78 6.42 20.11
CA LYS A 358 6.70 5.69 21.37
C LYS A 358 6.08 4.32 21.05
N PRO A 359 6.54 3.22 21.67
CA PRO A 359 5.85 1.95 21.53
C PRO A 359 4.37 2.19 21.81
N SER A 360 3.52 1.80 20.86
CA SER A 360 2.09 1.76 21.09
C SER A 360 1.87 0.79 22.24
N VAL A 361 1.61 1.31 23.43
CA VAL A 361 0.97 0.52 24.47
C VAL A 361 -0.40 0.18 23.89
N PRO A 362 -0.78 -1.10 23.72
CA PRO A 362 -2.03 -1.48 23.06
C PRO A 362 -3.30 -0.93 23.74
N GLU A 363 -3.20 -0.23 24.87
CA GLU A 363 -4.32 0.08 25.76
C GLU A 363 -4.80 1.54 25.74
N LEU A 364 -4.09 2.50 25.11
CA LEU A 364 -4.44 3.93 25.25
C LEU A 364 -4.96 4.63 23.98
N THR A 365 -4.82 4.02 22.80
CA THR A 365 -5.36 4.62 21.55
C THR A 365 -6.88 4.48 21.47
N SER A 366 -7.46 3.45 22.07
CA SER A 366 -8.89 3.14 22.05
C SER A 366 -9.75 4.15 22.84
N LEU A 367 -9.23 4.70 23.93
CA LEU A 367 -9.95 5.68 24.74
C LEU A 367 -10.15 7.00 23.98
N PHE A 368 -9.15 7.41 23.19
CA PHE A 368 -9.20 8.67 22.44
C PHE A 368 -10.10 8.60 21.19
N GLN A 369 -10.16 7.45 20.51
CA GLN A 369 -11.04 7.27 19.36
C GLN A 369 -12.52 7.12 19.75
N SER A 370 -12.80 6.53 20.92
CA SER A 370 -14.14 6.53 21.51
C SER A 370 -14.60 7.95 21.90
N LEU A 371 -13.70 8.76 22.47
CA LEU A 371 -14.03 10.13 22.90
C LEU A 371 -14.24 11.13 21.74
N LEU A 372 -13.60 10.90 20.59
CA LEU A 372 -13.78 11.75 19.40
C LEU A 372 -15.11 11.51 18.66
N ASN A 373 -15.69 10.33 18.79
CA ASN A 373 -16.97 9.99 18.17
C ASN A 373 -18.19 10.57 18.92
N ASP A 374 -18.02 11.03 20.17
CA ASP A 374 -19.11 11.56 21.01
C ASP A 374 -19.29 13.08 20.94
N SER A 375 -18.44 13.81 20.21
CA SER A 375 -18.51 15.28 20.12
C SER A 375 -18.92 15.79 18.74
N HIS A 376 -20.17 15.56 18.36
CA HIS A 376 -20.84 16.35 17.31
C HIS A 376 -21.91 17.26 17.93
N ARG A 377 -21.57 18.55 18.10
CA ARG A 377 -22.45 19.73 17.87
C ARG A 377 -21.81 20.99 18.47
N LEU A 378 -21.04 21.73 17.68
CA LEU A 378 -20.91 23.17 17.85
C LEU A 378 -20.72 23.82 16.48
N THR A 379 -21.79 24.43 15.98
CA THR A 379 -21.82 25.28 14.78
C THR A 379 -21.20 26.63 15.12
N VAL A 380 -20.16 27.04 14.40
CA VAL A 380 -19.66 28.42 14.43
C VAL A 380 -19.75 29.00 13.02
N LYS A 381 -20.48 30.11 12.90
CA LYS A 381 -20.55 30.96 11.70
C LYS A 381 -19.42 32.00 11.71
N THR A 382 -19.16 32.52 10.50
CA THR A 382 -18.49 33.79 10.10
C THR A 382 -17.03 33.67 9.59
N PRO A 383 -16.49 34.70 8.92
CA PRO A 383 -16.76 35.08 7.53
C PRO A 383 -15.47 35.12 6.68
N GLY A 384 -15.63 35.34 5.37
CA GLY A 384 -14.58 35.16 4.36
C GLY A 384 -13.33 36.03 4.47
N ALA A 385 -12.23 35.46 4.00
CA ALA A 385 -11.14 36.15 3.30
C ALA A 385 -10.44 35.13 2.38
N MET A 386 -10.52 35.33 1.07
CA MET A 386 -9.78 34.52 0.09
C MET A 386 -8.30 34.90 0.14
N ALA A 387 -7.48 34.05 0.76
CA ALA A 387 -6.04 34.07 0.58
C ALA A 387 -5.67 33.14 -0.59
N LYS A 388 -5.07 33.70 -1.65
CA LYS A 388 -4.53 32.94 -2.77
C LYS A 388 -3.30 32.15 -2.30
N GLN A 389 -3.46 30.85 -2.04
CA GLN A 389 -2.35 29.94 -1.80
C GLN A 389 -1.78 29.44 -3.14
N LYS A 390 -0.46 29.61 -3.31
CA LYS A 390 0.33 28.92 -4.33
C LYS A 390 0.81 27.60 -3.71
N LEU A 391 0.46 26.47 -4.32
CA LEU A 391 1.01 25.16 -3.95
C LEU A 391 2.44 25.04 -4.50
N ILE A 392 3.37 24.66 -3.63
CA ILE A 392 4.70 24.17 -4.03
C ILE A 392 4.68 22.65 -3.86
N TYR A 393 4.81 21.94 -4.97
CA TYR A 393 4.92 20.50 -5.06
C TYR A 393 6.38 20.08 -4.86
N ILE A 394 6.60 19.04 -4.05
CA ILE A 394 7.91 18.39 -3.94
C ILE A 394 7.70 16.93 -4.28
N ASP A 395 7.76 16.68 -5.57
CA ASP A 395 8.41 15.51 -6.15
C ASP A 395 9.44 16.07 -7.12
N VAL A 396 10.63 15.47 -7.18
CA VAL A 396 11.67 15.87 -8.13
C VAL A 396 11.18 15.46 -9.52
N ILE A 397 10.62 16.42 -10.27
CA ILE A 397 10.16 16.23 -11.65
C ILE A 397 11.36 16.41 -12.58
N TRP A 398 11.65 15.38 -13.38
CA TRP A 398 12.56 15.47 -14.52
C TRP A 398 11.78 16.03 -15.72
N LEU A 399 12.03 17.28 -16.12
CA LEU A 399 11.46 17.87 -17.34
C LEU A 399 12.47 17.72 -18.49
N ASN A 400 12.23 16.76 -19.39
CA ASN A 400 12.95 16.66 -20.65
C ASN A 400 12.31 17.58 -21.69
N THR A 401 12.82 18.80 -21.86
CA THR A 401 12.43 19.66 -22.99
C THR A 401 13.53 19.68 -24.04
N ARG A 402 13.40 18.82 -25.07
CA ARG A 402 14.07 19.05 -26.36
C ARG A 402 13.32 20.15 -27.11
N LYS A 403 13.93 21.33 -27.22
CA LYS A 403 13.79 22.21 -28.41
C LYS A 403 15.03 23.10 -28.51
N GLY A 404 15.71 22.98 -29.65
CA GLY A 404 17.07 23.44 -29.85
C GLY A 404 17.26 24.94 -29.99
N ASP A 405 18.51 25.38 -29.86
CA ASP A 405 19.20 26.05 -30.96
C ASP A 405 20.74 26.12 -30.72
N LYS A 406 21.46 25.91 -31.83
CA LYS A 406 22.78 26.45 -32.23
C LYS A 406 24.06 26.18 -31.42
N LYS A 407 24.83 25.24 -31.98
CA LYS A 407 26.29 25.26 -32.29
C LYS A 407 27.19 26.16 -31.41
N LYS A 408 28.01 25.51 -30.57
CA LYS A 408 29.44 25.84 -30.41
C LYS A 408 30.26 24.57 -30.32
N THR A 409 31.19 24.40 -31.26
CA THR A 409 32.18 23.33 -31.35
C THR A 409 33.45 23.72 -30.58
N PHE A 410 34.02 22.78 -29.83
CA PHE A 410 35.41 22.78 -29.32
C PHE A 410 35.93 21.32 -29.29
N PRO A 411 37.25 21.07 -29.25
CA PRO A 411 37.90 20.05 -30.05
C PRO A 411 38.03 18.70 -29.34
N THR A 412 38.27 17.71 -30.17
CA THR A 412 38.44 16.27 -29.97
C THR A 412 39.43 15.85 -28.88
N GLY A 413 39.06 14.80 -28.12
CA GLY A 413 40.01 13.92 -27.43
C GLY A 413 39.42 13.12 -26.26
N HIS A 414 39.01 11.88 -26.53
CA HIS A 414 38.59 10.77 -25.63
C HIS A 414 37.07 10.47 -25.50
N PRO A 415 36.66 9.20 -25.75
CA PRO A 415 35.26 8.79 -25.63
C PRO A 415 34.95 8.18 -24.25
N ARG A 416 33.75 8.49 -23.75
CA ARG A 416 33.02 7.88 -22.60
C ARG A 416 33.41 8.35 -21.19
N LEU A 417 33.12 9.61 -20.90
CA LEU A 417 32.67 10.06 -19.58
C LEU A 417 31.27 10.66 -19.77
N GLY A 418 30.25 9.91 -19.40
CA GLY A 418 28.85 10.34 -19.49
C GLY A 418 28.60 11.50 -18.53
N MET A 419 28.04 12.58 -19.06
CA MET A 419 27.74 13.84 -18.36
C MET A 419 26.93 13.61 -17.07
N TYR A 420 27.50 14.06 -15.95
CA TYR A 420 26.74 14.38 -14.75
C TYR A 420 25.88 15.61 -15.04
N PHE A 421 24.55 15.46 -15.03
CA PHE A 421 23.64 16.60 -15.04
C PHE A 421 23.18 16.91 -13.62
N VAL A 422 23.56 18.10 -13.19
CA VAL A 422 23.22 18.74 -11.92
C VAL A 422 21.72 19.08 -11.92
N ILE A 423 20.94 18.47 -11.04
CA ILE A 423 19.57 18.90 -10.76
C ILE A 423 19.62 19.97 -9.68
N THR A 424 19.70 21.21 -10.12
CA THR A 424 19.42 22.38 -9.29
C THR A 424 17.91 22.50 -9.19
N ALA A 425 17.32 22.15 -8.03
CA ALA A 425 15.99 22.62 -7.67
C ALA A 425 16.07 24.12 -7.35
N VAL A 426 16.28 24.95 -8.38
CA VAL A 426 16.09 26.40 -8.28
C VAL A 426 14.59 26.62 -8.25
N LEU A 427 14.11 27.13 -7.11
CA LEU A 427 12.86 27.88 -6.99
C LEU A 427 12.84 28.97 -8.09
N ARG A 428 12.28 28.68 -9.27
CA ARG A 428 12.03 29.69 -10.30
C ARG A 428 10.55 30.00 -10.33
N VAL A 429 10.20 31.13 -9.73
CA VAL A 429 8.90 31.78 -9.84
C VAL A 429 8.73 32.23 -11.28
N GLU A 430 7.83 31.60 -12.04
CA GLU A 430 7.32 32.18 -13.29
C GLU A 430 5.84 32.55 -13.16
N GLU A 431 5.54 33.73 -13.70
CA GLU A 431 4.34 34.51 -13.49
C GLU A 431 3.26 34.17 -14.53
N LYS A 432 2.04 33.87 -14.05
CA LYS A 432 0.74 33.88 -14.75
C LYS A 432 0.69 33.40 -16.23
N ARG A 433 0.04 32.24 -16.45
CA ARG A 433 -0.94 32.08 -17.54
C ARG A 433 -2.21 31.40 -17.01
N ARG A 434 -3.36 32.02 -17.32
CA ARG A 434 -4.71 31.62 -16.88
C ARG A 434 -5.02 30.18 -17.34
N MET A 435 -5.38 29.30 -16.41
CA MET A 435 -6.10 28.06 -16.74
C MET A 435 -7.56 28.39 -17.05
N LYS A 436 -8.05 27.93 -18.21
CA LYS A 436 -9.48 27.85 -18.51
C LYS A 436 -10.06 26.70 -17.70
N VAL A 437 -11.06 27.00 -16.87
CA VAL A 437 -11.96 26.01 -16.28
C VAL A 437 -12.92 25.57 -17.39
N ILE A 438 -12.94 24.28 -17.71
CA ILE A 438 -14.01 23.69 -18.52
C ILE A 438 -15.05 23.18 -17.52
N ASN A 439 -16.13 23.93 -17.35
CA ASN A 439 -17.33 23.45 -16.69
C ASN A 439 -18.03 22.46 -17.64
N GLY A 440 -18.07 21.19 -17.26
CA GLY A 440 -18.98 20.20 -17.86
C GLY A 440 -20.29 20.22 -17.09
N ASN A 441 -21.36 20.64 -17.76
CA ASN A 441 -22.71 20.69 -17.19
C ASN A 441 -23.26 19.30 -16.90
N VAL A 442 -24.10 19.29 -15.87
CA VAL A 442 -25.15 18.31 -15.59
C VAL A 442 -26.04 18.12 -16.83
N ILE A 443 -26.24 16.86 -17.21
CA ILE A 443 -27.53 16.33 -17.67
C ILE A 443 -27.75 15.03 -16.90
#